data_AF-A0A2R6E157-F1
#
_entry.id   AF-A0A2R6E157-F1
#
_cell.length_a   1.000
_cell.length_b   1.000
_cell.length_c   1.000
_cell.angle_alpha   90.00
_cell.angle_beta   90.00
_cell.angle_gamma   90.00
#
_symmetry.space_group_name_H-M   'P 1'
#
loop_
_entity.id
_entity.type
_entity.pdbx_description
1 polymer ?
#
loop_
_entity_poly.entity_id
_entity_poly.type
_entity_poly.pdbx_seq_one_letter_code
_entity_poly.pdbx_strand_id
1 'polypeptide(L)'
;GDIVTREDIDVGLNALCTTDQSPHRARFDGTTQHFVCVQDAFIVPYVVSDVETVEITTESPVSGERIEVTVTDNEVTTDPAEAVMSVGVAADISEPATDDESPEIAYGKICPYGHAFLNREEYEQWADTVDAVTMVAPLEDAFQLARAIGNATQ
;
A
#
# COMPACT_ATOMS: atom_id res chain seq x y z
N GLY A 1 -29.54 -11.86 -1.80
CA GLY A 1 -28.14 -11.48 -1.62
C GLY A 1 -28.18 -10.00 -1.38
N ASP A 2 -28.12 -9.62 -0.12
CA ASP A 2 -28.18 -8.20 0.26
C ASP A 2 -26.94 -7.52 -0.32
N ILE A 3 -27.19 -6.55 -1.18
CA ILE A 3 -26.17 -5.61 -1.63
C ILE A 3 -25.87 -4.77 -0.40
N VAL A 4 -24.69 -4.95 0.19
CA VAL A 4 -24.20 -4.07 1.26
C VAL A 4 -24.35 -2.63 0.76
N THR A 5 -25.23 -1.87 1.40
CA THR A 5 -25.41 -0.45 1.11
C THR A 5 -24.10 0.24 1.46
N ARG A 6 -23.54 0.98 0.49
CA ARG A 6 -22.23 1.67 0.53
C ARG A 6 -22.03 2.61 1.73
N GLU A 7 -23.08 2.84 2.52
CA GLU A 7 -23.13 3.81 3.63
C GLU A 7 -22.40 3.37 4.92
N ASP A 8 -22.03 2.09 5.06
CA ASP A 8 -21.40 1.56 6.29
C ASP A 8 -19.91 1.18 6.14
N ILE A 9 -19.25 1.53 5.03
CA ILE A 9 -17.82 1.23 4.83
C ILE A 9 -16.99 2.38 5.40
N ASP A 10 -16.21 2.13 6.45
CA ASP A 10 -15.16 3.06 6.89
C ASP A 10 -14.10 3.16 5.78
N VAL A 11 -13.93 4.36 5.24
CA VAL A 11 -12.98 4.67 4.15
C VAL A 11 -11.90 5.66 4.61
N GLY A 12 -11.78 5.91 5.92
CA GLY A 12 -10.78 6.80 6.49
C GLY A 12 -9.49 6.10 6.90
N LEU A 13 -8.58 6.84 7.54
CA LEU A 13 -7.29 6.32 8.03
C LEU A 13 -7.44 5.08 8.94
N ASN A 14 -8.55 4.98 9.67
CA ASN A 14 -8.85 3.85 10.57
C ASN A 14 -9.11 2.53 9.84
N ALA A 15 -9.45 2.59 8.54
CA ALA A 15 -9.67 1.42 7.70
C ALA A 15 -8.36 0.83 7.13
N LEU A 16 -7.25 1.53 7.30
CA LEU A 16 -5.93 1.09 6.85
C LEU A 16 -5.27 0.15 7.88
N CYS A 17 -4.41 -0.73 7.40
CA CYS A 17 -3.67 -1.70 8.20
C CYS A 17 -2.51 -1.00 8.94
N THR A 18 -2.85 -0.31 10.02
CA THR A 18 -1.91 0.45 10.86
C THR A 18 -1.16 -0.43 11.86
N THR A 19 0.02 0.04 12.28
CA THR A 19 0.82 -0.58 13.35
C THR A 19 1.53 0.50 14.16
N ASP A 20 2.08 0.15 15.32
CA ASP A 20 2.85 1.09 16.15
C ASP A 20 4.22 1.41 15.53
N GLN A 21 4.83 0.43 14.86
CA GLN A 21 6.17 0.55 14.27
C GLN A 21 6.29 -0.32 13.02
N SER A 22 6.89 0.25 11.98
CA SER A 22 7.35 -0.45 10.78
C SER A 22 8.25 0.47 9.96
N PRO A 23 8.94 -0.05 8.93
CA PRO A 23 9.61 0.79 7.95
C PRO A 23 8.64 1.64 7.11
N HIS A 24 7.39 1.17 6.93
CA HIS A 24 6.36 1.81 6.10
C HIS A 24 5.63 2.89 6.88
N ARG A 25 5.94 4.17 6.62
CA ARG A 25 5.27 5.28 7.32
C ARG A 25 4.91 6.41 6.38
N ALA A 26 3.82 7.10 6.71
CA ALA A 26 3.44 8.38 6.10
C ALA A 26 3.50 9.49 7.15
N ARG A 27 4.03 10.65 6.76
CA ARG A 27 4.04 11.89 7.53
C ARG A 27 3.22 12.96 6.81
N PHE A 28 2.30 13.59 7.52
CA PHE A 28 1.39 14.61 7.02
C PHE A 28 0.85 15.42 8.21
N ASP A 29 0.71 16.74 8.09
CA ASP A 29 0.15 17.63 9.13
C ASP A 29 0.70 17.43 10.55
N GLY A 30 2.01 17.15 10.66
CA GLY A 30 2.67 16.84 11.94
C GLY A 30 2.33 15.47 12.54
N THR A 31 1.48 14.69 11.87
CA THR A 31 1.16 13.29 12.20
C THR A 31 2.15 12.36 11.52
N THR A 32 2.49 11.25 12.18
CA THR A 32 3.22 10.13 11.59
C THR A 32 2.46 8.86 11.86
N GLN A 33 2.07 8.15 10.80
CA GLN A 33 1.37 6.88 10.87
C GLN A 33 2.23 5.77 10.27
N HIS A 34 2.36 4.65 10.98
CA HIS A 34 3.03 3.45 10.49
C HIS A 34 2.01 2.41 9.99
N PHE A 35 2.41 1.64 8.99
CA PHE A 35 1.56 0.68 8.30
C PHE A 35 2.24 -0.69 8.21
N VAL A 36 1.43 -1.74 8.14
CA VAL A 36 1.94 -3.11 7.98
C VAL A 36 2.53 -3.32 6.58
N CYS A 37 1.93 -2.73 5.55
CA CYS A 37 2.43 -2.77 4.18
C CYS A 37 2.63 -1.36 3.63
N VAL A 38 3.44 -1.24 2.57
CA VAL A 38 3.71 0.07 1.96
C VAL A 38 2.47 0.67 1.27
N GLN A 39 1.56 -0.18 0.77
CA GLN A 39 0.41 0.26 -0.04
C GLN A 39 -0.49 1.23 0.73
N ASP A 40 -0.70 0.99 2.02
CA ASP A 40 -1.57 1.85 2.84
C ASP A 40 -0.99 3.24 3.04
N ALA A 41 0.35 3.38 3.12
CA ALA A 41 0.99 4.68 3.16
C ALA A 41 0.71 5.50 1.89
N PHE A 42 0.55 4.84 0.74
CA PHE A 42 0.20 5.47 -0.55
C PHE A 42 -1.28 5.81 -0.68
N ILE A 43 -2.15 5.26 0.18
CA ILE A 43 -3.58 5.58 0.22
C ILE A 43 -3.85 6.85 1.05
N VAL A 44 -2.99 7.14 2.04
CA VAL A 44 -3.09 8.32 2.93
C VAL A 44 -3.46 9.63 2.22
N PRO A 45 -2.83 10.03 1.09
CA PRO A 45 -3.14 11.28 0.41
C PRO A 45 -4.60 11.44 -0.04
N TYR A 46 -5.37 10.34 -0.08
CA TYR A 46 -6.73 10.34 -0.58
C TYR A 46 -7.80 10.12 0.50
N VAL A 47 -7.40 9.65 1.67
CA VAL A 47 -8.32 9.34 2.78
C VAL A 47 -8.21 10.34 3.93
N VAL A 48 -7.15 11.15 3.93
CA VAL A 48 -6.99 12.26 4.87
C VAL A 48 -7.30 13.56 4.15
N SER A 49 -8.34 14.26 4.63
CA SER A 49 -8.74 15.56 4.08
C SER A 49 -7.74 16.66 4.42
N ASP A 50 -7.68 17.67 3.55
CA ASP A 50 -6.94 18.93 3.76
C ASP A 50 -5.41 18.79 3.91
N VAL A 51 -4.83 17.69 3.44
CA VAL A 51 -3.38 17.46 3.43
C VAL A 51 -2.76 17.88 2.10
N GLU A 52 -1.89 18.89 2.10
CA GLU A 52 -1.21 19.37 0.88
C GLU A 52 -0.01 18.49 0.47
N THR A 53 0.60 17.80 1.44
CA THR A 53 1.81 17.00 1.21
C THR A 53 1.87 15.80 2.14
N VAL A 54 2.12 14.63 1.57
CA VAL A 54 2.40 13.40 2.31
C VAL A 54 3.81 12.93 1.99
N GLU A 55 4.62 12.76 3.02
CA GLU A 55 5.95 12.17 2.91
C GLU A 55 5.90 10.72 3.36
N ILE A 56 6.15 9.81 2.43
CA ILE A 56 6.18 8.37 2.68
C ILE A 56 7.64 7.93 2.78
N THR A 57 7.94 7.11 3.77
CA THR A 57 9.22 6.40 3.85
C THR A 57 8.97 4.91 3.95
N THR A 58 9.81 4.14 3.28
CA THR A 58 9.84 2.69 3.35
C THR A 58 11.26 2.18 3.12
N GLU A 59 11.44 0.85 3.11
CA GLU A 59 12.73 0.19 2.92
C GLU A 59 12.51 -1.02 2.00
N SER A 60 13.49 -1.29 1.14
CA SER A 60 13.49 -2.50 0.32
C SER A 60 13.63 -3.74 1.22
N PRO A 61 12.80 -4.79 1.06
CA PRO A 61 12.96 -6.01 1.83
C PRO A 61 14.21 -6.82 1.40
N VAL A 62 14.83 -6.47 0.26
CA VAL A 62 16.01 -7.15 -0.28
C VAL A 62 17.29 -6.55 0.29
N SER A 63 17.46 -5.23 0.15
CA SER A 63 18.68 -4.53 0.56
C SER A 63 18.58 -3.84 1.91
N GLY A 64 17.37 -3.58 2.41
CA GLY A 64 17.12 -2.74 3.59
C GLY A 64 17.37 -1.25 3.33
N GLU A 65 17.63 -0.86 2.08
CA GLU A 65 17.87 0.53 1.72
C GLU A 65 16.57 1.33 1.71
N ARG A 66 16.68 2.60 2.10
CA ARG A 66 15.53 3.50 2.25
C ARG A 66 15.01 3.95 0.89
N ILE A 67 13.68 4.00 0.80
CA ILE A 67 12.95 4.61 -0.31
C ILE A 67 12.10 5.74 0.27
N GLU A 68 12.21 6.92 -0.32
CA GLU A 68 11.47 8.12 0.07
C GLU A 68 10.54 8.55 -1.06
N VAL A 69 9.32 8.92 -0.71
CA VAL A 69 8.33 9.38 -1.68
C VAL A 69 7.66 10.63 -1.13
N THR A 70 7.59 11.67 -1.94
CA THR A 70 6.81 12.86 -1.63
C THR A 70 5.64 12.95 -2.60
N VAL A 71 4.45 12.97 -2.01
CA VAL A 71 3.19 13.14 -2.72
C VAL A 71 2.67 14.54 -2.47
N THR A 72 2.27 15.21 -3.54
CA THR A 72 1.48 16.46 -3.53
C THR A 72 0.27 16.30 -4.44
N ASP A 73 -0.61 17.29 -4.49
CA ASP A 73 -1.75 17.32 -5.42
C ASP A 73 -1.37 17.17 -6.89
N ASN A 74 -0.16 17.58 -7.28
CA ASN A 74 0.26 17.70 -8.67
C ASN A 74 1.32 16.68 -9.09
N GLU A 75 2.07 16.15 -8.14
CA GLU A 75 3.31 15.43 -8.42
C GLU A 75 3.58 14.36 -7.38
N VAL A 76 4.18 13.27 -7.85
CA VAL A 76 4.83 12.27 -7.02
C VAL A 76 6.30 12.25 -7.38
N THR A 77 7.14 12.40 -6.36
CA THR A 77 8.59 12.27 -6.51
C THR A 77 9.06 11.10 -5.66
N THR A 78 9.98 10.31 -6.21
CA THR A 78 10.49 9.09 -5.61
C THR A 78 12.02 9.12 -5.60
N ASP A 79 12.61 8.68 -4.49
CA ASP A 79 14.05 8.45 -4.36
C ASP A 79 14.28 7.03 -3.82
N PRO A 80 14.91 6.12 -4.60
CA PRO A 80 15.37 6.34 -5.98
C PRO A 80 14.20 6.48 -6.98
N ALA A 81 14.44 7.21 -8.08
CA ALA A 81 13.44 7.44 -9.12
C ALA A 81 12.95 6.15 -9.81
N GLU A 82 13.78 5.11 -9.81
CA GLU A 82 13.49 3.80 -10.40
C GLU A 82 12.69 2.87 -9.47
N ALA A 83 12.36 3.34 -8.26
CA ALA A 83 11.68 2.53 -7.27
C ALA A 83 10.32 2.03 -7.78
N VAL A 84 10.02 0.80 -7.39
CA VAL A 84 8.82 0.07 -7.82
C VAL A 84 8.08 -0.47 -6.61
N MET A 85 6.78 -0.74 -6.76
CA MET A 85 5.98 -1.42 -5.75
C MET A 85 5.35 -2.68 -6.30
N SER A 86 5.43 -3.76 -5.52
CA SER A 86 4.71 -4.99 -5.78
C SER A 86 3.29 -4.94 -5.24
N VAL A 87 2.39 -5.59 -5.97
CA VAL A 87 1.09 -6.02 -5.47
C VAL A 87 1.04 -7.52 -5.66
N GLY A 88 0.67 -8.25 -4.61
CA GLY A 88 0.65 -9.69 -4.67
C GLY A 88 -0.40 -10.29 -3.76
N VAL A 89 -0.65 -11.57 -4.00
CA VAL A 89 -1.53 -12.37 -3.17
C VAL A 89 -0.93 -13.77 -3.02
N ALA A 90 -1.08 -14.35 -1.82
CA ALA A 90 -0.64 -15.70 -1.53
C ALA A 90 -1.16 -16.69 -2.60
N ALA A 91 -0.35 -17.66 -3.03
CA ALA A 91 -0.76 -18.61 -4.07
C ALA A 91 -1.79 -19.64 -3.57
N ASP A 92 -1.92 -19.83 -2.25
CA ASP A 92 -2.78 -20.81 -1.59
C ASP A 92 -4.16 -20.26 -1.21
N ILE A 93 -4.79 -19.45 -2.06
CA ILE A 93 -6.14 -18.93 -1.78
C ILE A 93 -7.17 -20.05 -1.96
N SER A 94 -7.57 -20.67 -0.86
CA SER A 94 -8.88 -21.32 -0.77
C SER A 94 -9.97 -20.26 -0.64
N GLU A 95 -11.14 -20.49 -1.27
CA GLU A 95 -12.35 -19.69 -1.00
C GLU A 95 -12.54 -19.59 0.53
N PRO A 96 -12.76 -18.38 1.07
CA PRO A 96 -13.07 -18.25 2.49
C PRO A 96 -14.31 -19.10 2.80
N ALA A 97 -14.26 -19.82 3.92
CA ALA A 97 -15.49 -20.40 4.46
C ALA A 97 -16.45 -19.23 4.67
N THR A 98 -17.65 -19.35 4.10
CA THR A 98 -18.56 -18.28 3.68
C THR A 98 -19.05 -17.28 4.74
N ASP A 99 -18.50 -17.29 5.96
CA ASP A 99 -18.95 -16.48 7.09
C ASP A 99 -17.86 -15.58 7.71
N ASP A 100 -16.64 -15.53 7.15
CA ASP A 100 -15.50 -14.78 7.72
C ASP A 100 -14.76 -13.94 6.63
N GLU A 101 -15.51 -13.07 5.94
CA GLU A 101 -14.96 -12.09 4.97
C GLU A 101 -14.54 -10.81 5.69
N SER A 102 -13.56 -10.91 6.60
CA SER A 102 -13.05 -9.75 7.32
C SER A 102 -11.91 -9.06 6.55
N PRO A 103 -11.78 -7.71 6.60
CA PRO A 103 -10.63 -7.00 6.07
C PRO A 103 -9.30 -7.53 6.60
N GLU A 104 -9.24 -7.99 7.86
CA GLU A 104 -8.01 -8.55 8.44
C GLU A 104 -7.56 -9.82 7.71
N ILE A 105 -8.49 -10.68 7.27
CA ILE A 105 -8.17 -11.90 6.51
C ILE A 105 -7.65 -11.54 5.11
N ALA A 106 -8.22 -10.52 4.47
CA ALA A 106 -7.73 -10.01 3.19
C ALA A 106 -6.33 -9.40 3.34
N TYR A 107 -6.12 -8.55 4.35
CA TYR A 107 -4.81 -7.97 4.64
C TYR A 107 -3.76 -9.02 4.96
N GLY A 108 -4.10 -10.09 5.68
CA GLY A 108 -3.19 -11.21 5.95
C GLY A 108 -2.69 -11.94 4.68
N LYS A 109 -3.43 -11.86 3.57
CA LYS A 109 -3.07 -12.48 2.28
C LYS A 109 -2.40 -11.52 1.30
N ILE A 110 -2.56 -10.20 1.49
CA ILE A 110 -2.09 -9.15 0.57
C ILE A 110 -0.88 -8.42 1.14
N CYS A 111 -0.96 -7.92 2.38
CA CYS A 111 0.10 -7.12 3.01
C CYS A 111 1.48 -7.79 2.99
N PRO A 112 1.63 -9.11 3.16
CA PRO A 112 2.94 -9.77 3.07
C PRO A 112 3.63 -9.65 1.71
N TYR A 113 2.92 -9.21 0.66
CA TYR A 113 3.43 -9.11 -0.71
C TYR A 113 3.37 -7.69 -1.28
N GLY A 114 2.95 -6.73 -0.45
CA GLY A 114 2.94 -5.30 -0.75
C GLY A 114 4.25 -4.66 -0.28
N HIS A 115 5.26 -4.64 -1.14
CA HIS A 115 6.59 -4.09 -0.84
C HIS A 115 7.00 -3.05 -1.88
N ALA A 116 7.91 -2.17 -1.48
CA ALA A 116 8.64 -1.30 -2.39
C ALA A 116 10.07 -1.83 -2.55
N PHE A 117 10.64 -1.63 -3.74
CA PHE A 117 12.00 -2.05 -4.10
C PHE A 117 12.72 -0.89 -4.74
N LEU A 118 14.05 -0.84 -4.64
CA LEU A 118 14.84 0.23 -5.25
C LEU A 118 14.69 0.27 -6.77
N ASN A 119 14.43 -0.88 -7.39
CA ASN A 119 14.24 -1.05 -8.82
C ASN A 119 13.59 -2.41 -9.11
N ARG A 120 13.31 -2.66 -10.40
CA ARG A 120 12.73 -3.91 -10.88
C ARG A 120 13.62 -5.14 -10.62
N GLU A 121 14.95 -5.00 -10.63
CA GLU A 121 15.86 -6.12 -10.42
C GLU A 121 15.74 -6.68 -9.00
N GLU A 122 15.66 -5.81 -7.98
CA GLU A 122 15.39 -6.24 -6.60
C GLU A 122 14.03 -6.94 -6.47
N TYR A 123 12.99 -6.42 -7.15
CA TYR A 123 11.69 -7.08 -7.17
C TYR A 123 11.79 -8.50 -7.75
N GLU A 124 12.49 -8.68 -8.88
CA GLU A 124 12.62 -9.99 -9.53
C GLU A 124 13.37 -10.99 -8.63
N GLN A 125 14.44 -10.53 -7.96
CA GLN A 125 15.17 -11.34 -6.98
C GLN A 125 14.28 -11.79 -5.81
N TRP A 126 13.43 -10.90 -5.30
CA TRP A 126 12.48 -11.24 -4.24
C TRP A 126 11.36 -12.15 -4.73
N ALA A 127 10.79 -11.87 -5.91
CA ALA A 127 9.67 -12.60 -6.48
C ALA A 127 9.99 -14.08 -6.70
N ASP A 128 11.25 -14.40 -7.04
CA ASP A 128 11.72 -15.78 -7.19
C ASP A 128 11.79 -16.56 -5.87
N THR A 129 11.68 -15.89 -4.72
CA THR A 129 11.80 -16.51 -3.39
C THR A 129 10.47 -16.74 -2.69
N VAL A 130 9.37 -16.16 -3.20
CA VAL A 130 8.07 -16.18 -2.53
C VAL A 130 7.08 -17.09 -3.26
N ASP A 131 6.22 -17.76 -2.48
CA ASP A 131 5.13 -18.57 -3.01
C ASP A 131 3.85 -17.72 -3.16
N ALA A 132 3.91 -16.76 -4.08
CA ALA A 132 2.84 -15.80 -4.32
C ALA A 132 2.75 -15.40 -5.78
N VAL A 133 1.53 -15.06 -6.21
CA VAL A 133 1.33 -14.41 -7.51
C VAL A 133 1.51 -12.92 -7.28
N THR A 134 2.56 -12.34 -7.87
CA THR A 134 2.86 -10.92 -7.72
C THR A 134 2.99 -10.23 -9.07
N MET A 135 2.72 -8.93 -9.07
CA MET A 135 2.99 -8.02 -10.17
C MET A 135 3.71 -6.78 -9.61
N VAL A 136 4.40 -6.04 -10.46
CA VAL A 136 5.16 -4.86 -10.06
C VAL A 136 4.91 -3.69 -11.02
N ALA A 137 4.81 -2.50 -10.46
CA ALA A 137 4.69 -1.26 -11.21
C ALA A 137 5.66 -0.19 -10.66
N PRO A 138 6.11 0.76 -11.49
CA PRO A 138 6.73 1.99 -11.00
C PRO A 138 5.89 2.64 -9.90
N LEU A 139 6.54 3.25 -8.91
CA LEU A 139 5.82 3.93 -7.81
C LEU A 139 4.90 5.06 -8.29
N GLU A 140 5.27 5.74 -9.38
CA GLU A 140 4.42 6.74 -10.03
C GLU A 140 3.10 6.12 -10.55
N ASP A 141 3.17 4.94 -11.15
CA ASP A 141 1.98 4.23 -11.66
C ASP A 141 1.11 3.69 -10.52
N ALA A 142 1.74 3.18 -9.46
CA ALA A 142 1.07 2.76 -8.24
C ALA A 142 0.27 3.89 -7.60
N PHE A 143 0.79 5.12 -7.66
CA PHE A 143 0.06 6.29 -7.20
C PHE A 143 -1.18 6.59 -8.05
N GLN A 144 -1.12 6.44 -9.37
CA GLN A 144 -2.30 6.61 -10.22
C GLN A 144 -3.40 5.60 -9.87
N LEU A 145 -3.04 4.37 -9.49
CA LEU A 145 -4.00 3.39 -8.97
C LEU A 145 -4.63 3.85 -7.64
N ALA A 146 -3.81 4.30 -6.69
CA ALA A 146 -4.31 4.83 -5.42
C ALA A 146 -5.24 6.04 -5.62
N ARG A 147 -4.90 6.94 -6.56
CA ARG A 147 -5.76 8.06 -6.99
C ARG A 147 -7.11 7.60 -7.52
N ALA A 148 -7.10 6.59 -8.37
CA ALA A 148 -8.33 6.05 -8.94
C ALA A 148 -9.25 5.45 -7.86
N ILE A 149 -8.66 4.78 -6.86
CA ILE A 149 -9.38 4.24 -5.71
C ILE A 149 -9.97 5.38 -4.87
N GLY A 150 -9.16 6.38 -4.50
CA GLY A 150 -9.61 7.54 -3.71
C GLY A 150 -10.73 8.35 -4.38
N ASN A 151 -10.70 8.46 -5.71
CA ASN A 151 -11.79 9.11 -6.47
C ASN A 151 -13.06 8.26 -6.53
N ALA A 152 -12.95 6.93 -6.43
CA ALA A 152 -14.11 6.03 -6.45
C ALA A 152 -14.81 5.94 -5.09
N THR A 153 -14.17 6.37 -4.01
CA THR A 153 -14.71 6.32 -2.64
C THR A 153 -15.29 7.64 -2.14
N GLN A 154 -15.18 8.72 -2.94
CA GLN A 154 -15.88 10.00 -2.76
C GLN A 154 -17.27 9.98 -3.42
#